data_AF-A0A0F9IYD2-F1
#
_entry.id   AF-A0A0F9IYD2-F1
#
_cell.length_a   1.000
_cell.length_b   1.000
_cell.length_c   1.000
_cell.angle_alpha   90.00
_cell.angle_beta   90.00
_cell.angle_gamma   90.00
#
_symmetry.space_group_name_H-M   'P 1'
#
loop_
_entity.id
_entity.type
_entity.pdbx_description
1 polymer ?
#
loop_
_entity_poly.entity_id
_entity_poly.type
_entity_poly.pdbx_seq_one_letter_code
_entity_poly.pdbx_strand_id
1 'polypeptide(L)'
;MNGIKKVFSSEDKDFTVWLSKNLSKLKPFIKSEIISYETEKNIEGKFLDIFAKDQEGRMIAIENQFGISNFEHLGKLISYCTSIKADKGVWIAEKFHPIHIEAIHWLNSVNSSLEFIVISVVNPLTNQAGDRDKIEFRVPILYNEVNIGDILDARNRNKVEIDDPLKKLIELYNDEFPRSRAVRAGLITGQFIFWLFKRDKEIYQQYFKK
;
A
#
# COMPACT_ATOMS: atom_id res chain seq x y z
N MET A 1 -10.45 -1.16 13.75
CA MET A 1 -11.38 -1.03 12.59
C MET A 1 -12.11 -2.36 12.45
N ASN A 2 -13.37 -2.34 12.02
CA ASN A 2 -14.09 -3.57 11.69
C ASN A 2 -13.68 -4.04 10.28
N GLY A 3 -13.78 -5.34 10.04
CA GLY A 3 -13.63 -5.88 8.69
C GLY A 3 -14.72 -5.34 7.76
N ILE A 4 -14.38 -4.96 6.52
CA ILE A 4 -15.39 -4.52 5.55
C ILE A 4 -16.32 -5.66 5.10
N LYS A 5 -15.94 -6.92 5.36
CA LYS A 5 -16.81 -8.10 5.24
C LYS A 5 -18.08 -8.06 6.10
N LYS A 6 -18.15 -7.18 7.12
CA LYS A 6 -19.39 -6.93 7.88
C LYS A 6 -20.40 -6.08 7.11
N VAL A 7 -19.97 -5.41 6.04
CA VAL A 7 -20.76 -4.48 5.22
C VAL A 7 -21.01 -5.06 3.83
N PHE A 8 -20.03 -5.79 3.30
CA PHE A 8 -20.07 -6.41 1.99
C PHE A 8 -19.97 -7.92 2.10
N SER A 9 -20.90 -8.61 1.48
CA SER A 9 -21.04 -10.07 1.51
C SER A 9 -19.98 -10.79 0.65
N SER A 10 -19.49 -10.14 -0.40
CA SER A 10 -18.52 -10.68 -1.36
C SER A 10 -17.67 -9.55 -1.94
N GLU A 11 -16.47 -9.89 -2.38
CA GLU A 11 -15.51 -8.93 -2.93
C GLU A 11 -15.96 -8.50 -4.34
N ASP A 12 -16.12 -9.47 -5.24
CA ASP A 12 -16.52 -9.32 -6.64
C ASP A 12 -17.95 -8.80 -6.81
N LYS A 13 -18.94 -9.46 -6.18
CA LYS A 13 -20.36 -9.21 -6.48
C LYS A 13 -21.00 -8.11 -5.65
N ASP A 14 -20.33 -7.66 -4.59
CA ASP A 14 -20.91 -6.68 -3.66
C ASP A 14 -19.99 -5.48 -3.46
N PHE A 15 -18.75 -5.69 -3.03
CA PHE A 15 -17.82 -4.58 -2.80
C PHE A 15 -17.40 -3.90 -4.10
N THR A 16 -16.94 -4.62 -5.12
CA THR A 16 -16.56 -4.06 -6.43
C THR A 16 -17.73 -3.29 -7.06
N VAL A 17 -18.95 -3.85 -7.00
CA VAL A 17 -20.16 -3.20 -7.52
C VAL A 17 -20.45 -1.90 -6.77
N TRP A 18 -20.39 -1.90 -5.43
CA TRP A 18 -20.59 -0.69 -4.64
C TRP A 18 -19.49 0.34 -4.91
N LEU A 19 -18.23 -0.09 -4.95
CA LEU A 19 -17.08 0.76 -5.22
C LEU A 19 -17.23 1.47 -6.58
N SER A 20 -17.65 0.74 -7.62
CA SER A 20 -17.87 1.28 -8.96
C SER A 20 -18.85 2.46 -8.99
N LYS A 21 -19.86 2.44 -8.11
CA LYS A 21 -20.86 3.51 -7.95
C LYS A 21 -20.41 4.64 -7.03
N ASN A 22 -19.26 4.47 -6.36
CA ASN A 22 -18.71 5.39 -5.36
C ASN A 22 -17.29 5.84 -5.70
N LEU A 23 -16.88 5.74 -6.97
CA LEU A 23 -15.52 6.08 -7.43
C LEU A 23 -15.15 7.55 -7.16
N SER A 24 -16.13 8.45 -7.05
CA SER A 24 -15.92 9.85 -6.64
C SER A 24 -15.23 9.97 -5.26
N LYS A 25 -15.42 8.97 -4.37
CA LYS A 25 -14.71 8.91 -3.07
C LYS A 25 -13.20 8.72 -3.23
N LEU A 26 -12.71 8.26 -4.39
CA LEU A 26 -11.28 8.05 -4.67
C LEU A 26 -10.57 9.30 -5.23
N LYS A 27 -11.33 10.34 -5.63
CA LYS A 27 -10.80 11.57 -6.22
C LYS A 27 -9.61 12.18 -5.45
N PRO A 28 -9.62 12.28 -4.10
CA PRO A 28 -8.50 12.85 -3.36
C PRO A 28 -7.18 12.09 -3.55
N PHE A 29 -7.24 10.79 -3.84
CA PHE A 29 -6.07 9.93 -4.03
C PHE A 29 -5.62 9.92 -5.50
N ILE A 30 -6.58 9.78 -6.43
CA ILE A 30 -6.31 9.74 -7.87
C ILE A 30 -5.93 11.11 -8.42
N LYS A 31 -6.32 12.20 -7.73
CA LYS A 31 -6.13 13.60 -8.14
C LYS A 31 -6.77 13.93 -9.48
N SER A 32 -7.83 13.22 -9.83
CA SER A 32 -8.61 13.39 -11.05
C SER A 32 -10.02 12.84 -10.86
N GLU A 33 -10.96 13.33 -11.66
CA GLU A 33 -12.35 12.86 -11.67
C GLU A 33 -12.49 11.65 -12.61
N ILE A 34 -13.09 10.56 -12.13
CA ILE A 34 -13.43 9.41 -12.97
C ILE A 34 -14.75 9.70 -13.69
N ILE A 35 -14.72 9.67 -15.02
CA ILE A 35 -15.89 10.01 -15.86
C ILE A 35 -16.59 8.78 -16.46
N SER A 36 -15.90 7.64 -16.51
CA SER A 36 -16.48 6.39 -17.01
C SER A 36 -15.79 5.19 -16.39
N TYR A 37 -16.51 4.08 -16.26
CA TYR A 37 -15.98 2.84 -15.73
C TYR A 37 -16.72 1.63 -16.29
N GLU A 38 -16.06 0.47 -16.19
CA GLU A 38 -16.56 -0.86 -16.52
C GLU A 38 -16.08 -1.81 -15.42
N THR A 39 -17.00 -2.56 -14.80
CA THR A 39 -16.66 -3.58 -13.80
C THR A 39 -16.45 -4.93 -14.48
N GLU A 40 -15.59 -5.78 -13.92
CA GLU A 40 -15.34 -7.14 -14.44
C GLU A 40 -14.93 -7.10 -15.92
N LYS A 41 -14.01 -6.20 -16.28
CA LYS A 41 -13.58 -6.07 -17.67
C LYS A 41 -12.79 -7.30 -18.06
N ASN A 42 -13.27 -8.04 -19.07
CA ASN A 42 -12.56 -9.20 -19.58
C ASN A 42 -11.29 -8.78 -20.34
N ILE A 43 -10.17 -9.32 -19.91
CA ILE A 43 -8.86 -9.20 -20.52
C ILE A 43 -8.32 -10.62 -20.68
N GLU A 44 -8.46 -11.18 -21.87
CA GLU A 44 -7.95 -12.52 -22.23
C GLU A 44 -8.42 -13.63 -21.25
N GLY A 45 -9.69 -13.60 -20.84
CA GLY A 45 -10.27 -14.60 -19.93
C GLY A 45 -9.93 -14.38 -18.44
N LYS A 46 -9.27 -13.27 -18.11
CA LYS A 46 -9.14 -12.73 -16.75
C LYS A 46 -10.00 -11.48 -16.61
N PHE A 47 -10.39 -11.13 -15.40
CA PHE A 47 -11.32 -10.04 -15.14
C PHE A 47 -10.65 -9.00 -14.24
N LEU A 48 -10.50 -7.79 -14.77
CA LEU A 48 -10.08 -6.61 -14.01
C LEU A 48 -11.30 -6.09 -13.25
N ASP A 49 -11.17 -5.91 -11.93
CA ASP A 49 -12.30 -5.55 -11.06
C ASP A 49 -12.99 -4.29 -11.57
N ILE A 50 -12.23 -3.21 -11.79
CA ILE A 50 -12.75 -1.97 -12.39
C ILE A 50 -11.72 -1.39 -13.37
N PHE A 51 -12.15 -1.25 -14.62
CA PHE A 51 -11.52 -0.37 -15.60
C PHE A 51 -12.18 1.00 -15.53
N ALA A 52 -11.40 2.07 -15.50
CA ALA A 52 -11.92 3.43 -15.48
C ALA A 52 -11.16 4.34 -16.45
N LYS A 53 -11.82 5.44 -16.83
CA LYS A 53 -11.18 6.58 -17.48
C LYS A 53 -11.49 7.85 -16.71
N ASP A 54 -10.48 8.68 -16.56
CA ASP A 54 -10.64 9.98 -15.95
C ASP A 54 -10.95 11.09 -16.97
N GLN A 55 -11.22 12.29 -16.46
CA GLN A 55 -11.55 13.47 -17.27
C GLN A 55 -10.45 13.89 -18.26
N GLU A 56 -9.21 13.45 -18.08
CA GLU A 56 -8.08 13.70 -18.97
C GLU A 56 -7.92 12.58 -20.01
N GLY A 57 -8.80 11.57 -19.98
CA GLY A 57 -8.77 10.41 -20.86
C GLY A 57 -7.78 9.33 -20.42
N ARG A 58 -7.14 9.47 -19.25
CA ARG A 58 -6.18 8.50 -18.72
C ARG A 58 -6.87 7.20 -18.34
N MET A 59 -6.27 6.08 -18.69
CA MET A 59 -6.76 4.74 -18.39
C MET A 59 -6.31 4.31 -17.00
N ILE A 60 -7.26 3.82 -16.21
CA ILE A 60 -7.05 3.44 -14.82
C ILE A 60 -7.48 1.98 -14.64
N ALA A 61 -6.56 1.15 -14.15
CA ALA A 61 -6.88 -0.18 -13.64
C ALA A 61 -7.06 -0.11 -12.13
N ILE A 62 -8.15 -0.63 -11.58
CA ILE A 62 -8.40 -0.69 -10.15
C ILE A 62 -8.60 -2.16 -9.77
N GLU A 63 -7.80 -2.63 -8.81
CA GLU A 63 -7.97 -3.93 -8.15
C GLU A 63 -8.34 -3.70 -6.68
N ASN A 64 -9.33 -4.42 -6.18
CA ASN A 64 -9.81 -4.29 -4.82
C ASN A 64 -9.87 -5.64 -4.11
N GLN A 65 -9.49 -5.67 -2.84
CA GLN A 65 -9.57 -6.89 -2.05
C GLN A 65 -10.01 -6.67 -0.62
N PHE A 66 -10.52 -7.74 -0.02
CA PHE A 66 -10.75 -7.83 1.41
C PHE A 66 -9.46 -8.11 2.18
N GLY A 67 -9.41 -7.61 3.42
CA GLY A 67 -8.32 -7.86 4.34
C GLY A 67 -6.99 -7.25 3.91
N ILE A 68 -5.93 -8.04 4.05
CA ILE A 68 -4.55 -7.59 3.87
C ILE A 68 -4.12 -7.84 2.44
N SER A 69 -3.46 -6.85 1.84
CA SER A 69 -2.82 -6.94 0.53
C SER A 69 -2.04 -8.25 0.35
N ASN A 70 -2.13 -8.89 -0.81
CA ASN A 70 -1.38 -10.11 -1.11
C ASN A 70 -0.63 -10.04 -2.46
N PHE A 71 0.31 -10.96 -2.69
CA PHE A 71 1.10 -11.01 -3.92
C PHE A 71 0.24 -11.24 -5.18
N GLU A 72 -0.88 -11.96 -5.04
CA GLU A 72 -1.77 -12.27 -6.16
C GLU A 72 -2.39 -11.00 -6.76
N HIS A 73 -2.99 -10.14 -5.94
CA HIS A 73 -3.61 -8.90 -6.42
C HIS A 73 -2.57 -7.90 -6.93
N LEU A 74 -1.37 -7.84 -6.34
CA LEU A 74 -0.28 -7.04 -6.90
C LEU A 74 0.09 -7.50 -8.31
N GLY A 75 0.24 -8.82 -8.50
CA GLY A 75 0.54 -9.42 -9.80
C GLY A 75 -0.56 -9.11 -10.82
N LYS A 76 -1.83 -9.31 -10.46
CA LYS A 76 -2.99 -8.96 -11.30
C LYS A 76 -2.97 -7.49 -11.71
N LEU A 77 -2.83 -6.58 -10.75
CA LEU A 77 -2.82 -5.15 -11.02
C LEU A 77 -1.74 -4.76 -12.02
N ILE A 78 -0.51 -5.25 -11.84
CA ILE A 78 0.60 -5.01 -12.77
C ILE A 78 0.25 -5.56 -14.16
N SER A 79 -0.21 -6.80 -14.24
CA SER A 79 -0.60 -7.43 -15.51
C SER A 79 -1.68 -6.61 -16.22
N TYR A 80 -2.75 -6.23 -15.54
CA TYR A 80 -3.83 -5.45 -16.13
C TYR A 80 -3.37 -4.06 -16.58
N CYS A 81 -2.57 -3.37 -15.77
CA CYS A 81 -2.00 -2.09 -16.16
C CYS A 81 -1.22 -2.21 -17.48
N THR A 82 -0.40 -3.26 -17.63
CA THR A 82 0.35 -3.48 -18.87
C THR A 82 -0.53 -3.86 -20.05
N SER A 83 -1.53 -4.73 -19.86
CA SER A 83 -2.41 -5.20 -20.93
C SER A 83 -3.25 -4.08 -21.53
N ILE A 84 -3.76 -3.17 -20.69
CA ILE A 84 -4.60 -2.05 -21.16
C ILE A 84 -3.80 -0.77 -21.44
N LYS A 85 -2.47 -0.79 -21.23
CA LYS A 85 -1.61 0.40 -21.27
C LYS A 85 -2.08 1.52 -20.33
N ALA A 86 -2.43 1.15 -19.10
CA ALA A 86 -2.92 2.09 -18.10
C ALA A 86 -1.91 3.19 -17.80
N ASP A 87 -2.43 4.38 -17.50
CA ASP A 87 -1.67 5.50 -16.93
C ASP A 87 -1.63 5.41 -15.40
N LYS A 88 -2.65 4.79 -14.77
CA LYS A 88 -2.74 4.61 -13.32
C LYS A 88 -3.16 3.21 -12.93
N GLY A 89 -2.51 2.64 -11.92
CA GLY A 89 -2.92 1.41 -11.24
C GLY A 89 -3.33 1.72 -9.81
N VAL A 90 -4.56 1.41 -9.42
CA VAL A 90 -5.08 1.67 -8.08
C VAL A 90 -5.31 0.35 -7.35
N TRP A 91 -4.69 0.19 -6.18
CA TRP A 91 -4.89 -0.98 -5.33
C TRP A 91 -5.62 -0.60 -4.04
N ILE A 92 -6.75 -1.25 -3.79
CA ILE A 92 -7.59 -1.00 -2.61
C ILE A 92 -7.62 -2.25 -1.73
N ALA A 93 -7.24 -2.11 -0.46
CA ALA A 93 -7.32 -3.18 0.54
C ALA A 93 -7.62 -2.61 1.92
N GLU A 94 -7.98 -3.42 2.91
CA GLU A 94 -8.18 -2.90 4.27
C GLU A 94 -6.85 -2.50 4.92
N LYS A 95 -5.81 -3.31 4.70
CA LYS A 95 -4.44 -3.06 5.16
C LYS A 95 -3.42 -3.52 4.13
N PHE A 96 -2.23 -2.95 4.18
CA PHE A 96 -1.12 -3.31 3.29
C PHE A 96 0.03 -3.94 4.05
N HIS A 97 0.61 -4.99 3.49
CA HIS A 97 1.87 -5.53 3.95
C HIS A 97 2.99 -4.55 3.54
N PRO A 98 3.95 -4.23 4.43
CA PRO A 98 5.02 -3.29 4.11
C PRO A 98 5.79 -3.63 2.81
N ILE A 99 6.02 -4.92 2.55
CA ILE A 99 6.68 -5.38 1.31
C ILE A 99 5.96 -4.93 0.03
N HIS A 100 4.62 -4.86 0.05
CA HIS A 100 3.84 -4.46 -1.10
C HIS A 100 3.90 -2.94 -1.31
N ILE A 101 3.91 -2.17 -0.22
CA ILE A 101 4.15 -0.72 -0.30
C ILE A 101 5.54 -0.43 -0.87
N GLU A 102 6.55 -1.18 -0.43
CA GLU A 102 7.92 -1.13 -0.98
C GLU A 102 7.95 -1.44 -2.48
N ALA A 103 7.26 -2.51 -2.91
CA ALA A 103 7.17 -2.88 -4.31
C ALA A 103 6.52 -1.77 -5.15
N ILE A 104 5.43 -1.16 -4.65
CA ILE A 104 4.75 -0.05 -5.32
C ILE A 104 5.65 1.18 -5.40
N HIS A 105 6.37 1.53 -4.33
CA HIS A 105 7.34 2.63 -4.36
C HIS A 105 8.45 2.37 -5.38
N TRP A 106 8.97 1.15 -5.43
CA TRP A 106 9.97 0.78 -6.42
C TRP A 106 9.42 0.90 -7.84
N LEU A 107 8.22 0.38 -8.12
CA LEU A 107 7.56 0.49 -9.42
C LEU A 107 7.41 1.95 -9.87
N ASN A 108 6.93 2.82 -8.97
CA ASN A 108 6.81 4.25 -9.24
C ASN A 108 8.16 4.96 -9.43
N SER A 109 9.25 4.44 -8.83
CA SER A 109 10.59 5.04 -8.99
C SER A 109 11.23 4.73 -10.34
N VAL A 110 10.85 3.61 -10.97
CA VAL A 110 11.44 3.15 -12.24
C VAL A 110 10.57 3.47 -13.46
N ASN A 111 9.30 3.82 -13.26
CA ASN A 111 8.34 4.09 -14.33
C ASN A 111 7.67 5.45 -14.11
N SER A 112 7.90 6.39 -15.03
CA SER A 112 7.28 7.72 -14.98
C SER A 112 5.95 7.82 -15.75
N SER A 113 5.60 6.82 -16.56
CA SER A 113 4.38 6.80 -17.38
C SER A 113 3.19 6.09 -16.73
N LEU A 114 3.44 5.25 -15.72
CA LEU A 114 2.41 4.54 -14.96
C LEU A 114 2.57 4.85 -13.48
N GLU A 115 1.55 5.49 -12.90
CA GLU A 115 1.49 5.78 -11.47
C GLU A 115 0.68 4.71 -10.74
N PHE A 116 1.31 4.04 -9.78
CA PHE A 116 0.62 3.14 -8.85
C PHE A 116 0.20 3.88 -7.58
N ILE A 117 -1.07 3.72 -7.21
CA ILE A 117 -1.72 4.35 -6.06
C ILE A 117 -2.26 3.27 -5.14
N VAL A 118 -2.05 3.45 -3.84
CA VAL A 118 -2.49 2.50 -2.81
C VAL A 118 -3.45 3.20 -1.87
N ILE A 119 -4.59 2.56 -1.58
CA ILE A 119 -5.67 3.17 -0.79
C ILE A 119 -6.20 2.14 0.21
N SER A 120 -6.31 2.54 1.47
CA SER A 120 -6.97 1.71 2.48
C SER A 120 -8.47 1.96 2.53
N VAL A 121 -9.27 0.90 2.46
CA VAL A 121 -10.72 0.95 2.70
C VAL A 121 -11.04 0.59 4.15
N VAL A 122 -11.88 1.38 4.81
CA VAL A 122 -12.12 1.28 6.26
C VAL A 122 -13.60 1.25 6.57
N ASN A 123 -14.00 0.26 7.37
CA ASN A 123 -15.24 0.30 8.13
C ASN A 123 -14.98 0.87 9.54
N PRO A 124 -15.40 2.13 9.82
CA PRO A 124 -15.10 2.77 11.09
C PRO A 124 -15.79 2.05 12.26
N LEU A 125 -15.21 2.14 13.46
CA LEU A 125 -15.76 1.47 14.66
C LEU A 125 -17.18 1.94 15.01
N THR A 126 -17.53 3.16 14.62
CA THR A 126 -18.86 3.77 14.79
C THR A 126 -19.91 3.17 13.85
N ASN A 127 -19.50 2.42 12.82
CA ASN A 127 -20.41 1.81 11.85
C ASN A 127 -20.71 0.33 12.19
N GLN A 128 -21.29 0.12 13.36
CA GLN A 128 -21.66 -1.23 13.82
C GLN A 128 -22.86 -1.81 13.06
N ALA A 129 -23.75 -0.94 12.56
CA ALA A 129 -24.94 -1.33 11.79
C ALA A 129 -24.63 -1.72 10.33
N GLY A 130 -23.39 -1.55 9.87
CA GLY A 130 -22.99 -1.90 8.51
C GLY A 130 -23.54 -0.98 7.43
N ASP A 131 -23.68 0.30 7.75
CA ASP A 131 -24.07 1.35 6.80
C ASP A 131 -22.96 1.57 5.76
N ARG A 132 -23.29 1.37 4.48
CA ARG A 132 -22.33 1.47 3.36
C ARG A 132 -21.85 2.89 3.14
N ASP A 133 -22.65 3.90 3.48
CA ASP A 133 -22.29 5.30 3.23
C ASP A 133 -21.16 5.76 4.15
N LYS A 134 -21.03 5.11 5.31
CA LYS A 134 -19.96 5.31 6.30
C LYS A 134 -18.64 4.62 5.95
N ILE A 135 -18.56 3.90 4.83
CA ILE A 135 -17.28 3.38 4.35
C ILE A 135 -16.38 4.53 3.90
N GLU A 136 -15.16 4.52 4.42
CA GLU A 136 -14.14 5.54 4.22
C GLU A 136 -12.95 4.99 3.44
N PHE A 137 -12.27 5.88 2.71
CA PHE A 137 -10.98 5.61 2.09
C PHE A 137 -9.91 6.48 2.75
N ARG A 138 -8.73 5.89 2.98
CA ARG A 138 -7.62 6.52 3.69
C ARG A 138 -6.31 6.25 2.96
N VAL A 139 -5.28 7.00 3.32
CA VAL A 139 -3.89 6.64 3.00
C VAL A 139 -3.59 5.22 3.50
N PRO A 140 -2.66 4.48 2.88
CA PRO A 140 -2.49 3.07 3.17
C PRO A 140 -2.14 2.81 4.65
N ILE A 141 -2.86 1.87 5.26
CA ILE A 141 -2.68 1.43 6.64
C ILE A 141 -1.88 0.14 6.61
N LEU A 142 -0.78 0.03 7.36
CA LEU A 142 0.01 -1.19 7.36
C LEU A 142 -0.61 -2.29 8.24
N TYR A 143 -0.45 -3.53 7.79
CA TYR A 143 -0.71 -4.71 8.59
C TYR A 143 0.36 -4.79 9.69
N ASN A 144 -0.02 -4.36 10.92
CA ASN A 144 0.71 -4.40 12.22
C ASN A 144 0.88 -3.03 12.94
N GLU A 145 -0.09 -2.11 12.84
CA GLU A 145 -0.10 -0.82 13.59
C GLU A 145 1.04 0.17 13.27
N VAL A 146 1.82 -0.13 12.24
CA VAL A 146 2.85 0.75 11.71
C VAL A 146 2.19 1.80 10.82
N ASN A 147 2.32 3.08 11.11
CA ASN A 147 1.87 4.10 10.16
C ASN A 147 2.93 4.31 9.08
N ILE A 148 2.51 4.72 7.89
CA ILE A 148 3.46 5.22 6.89
C ILE A 148 4.21 6.41 7.48
N GLY A 149 5.54 6.33 7.48
CA GLY A 149 6.43 7.33 8.08
C GLY A 149 6.90 6.99 9.50
N ASP A 150 6.28 6.01 10.18
CA ASP A 150 6.89 5.43 11.39
C ASP A 150 8.13 4.63 10.98
N ILE A 151 9.21 4.76 11.76
CA ILE A 151 10.39 3.92 11.65
C ILE A 151 10.32 2.88 12.76
N LEU A 152 10.33 1.60 12.42
CA LEU A 152 10.26 0.51 13.40
C LEU A 152 11.40 -0.49 13.25
N ASP A 153 11.74 -1.18 14.33
CA ASP A 153 12.61 -2.34 14.28
C ASP A 153 11.91 -3.50 13.54
N ALA A 154 12.53 -4.04 12.47
CA ALA A 154 11.95 -5.12 11.68
C ALA A 154 11.74 -6.43 12.47
N ARG A 155 12.42 -6.62 13.61
CA ARG A 155 12.40 -7.86 14.41
C ARG A 155 11.22 -7.91 15.37
N ASN A 156 10.87 -6.77 16.00
CA ASN A 156 9.86 -6.70 17.05
C ASN A 156 8.78 -5.63 16.84
N ARG A 157 8.92 -4.77 15.81
CA ARG A 157 8.00 -3.66 15.48
C ARG A 157 7.96 -2.53 16.51
N ASN A 158 8.93 -2.44 17.41
CA ASN A 158 9.04 -1.28 18.30
C ASN A 158 9.40 -0.03 17.48
N LYS A 159 8.79 1.11 17.81
CA LYS A 159 9.16 2.40 17.23
C LYS A 159 10.63 2.71 17.55
N VAL A 160 11.36 3.10 16.52
CA VAL A 160 12.74 3.56 16.61
C VAL A 160 12.75 5.03 16.26
N GLU A 161 13.16 5.84 17.22
CA GLU A 161 13.42 7.25 16.99
C GLU A 161 14.72 7.39 16.19
N ILE A 162 14.67 8.07 15.06
CA ILE A 162 15.87 8.42 14.28
C ILE A 162 16.31 9.82 14.71
N ASP A 163 17.33 9.87 15.56
CA ASP A 163 18.10 11.07 15.85
C ASP A 163 19.28 11.24 14.86
N ASP A 164 20.01 12.35 14.97
CA ASP A 164 21.13 12.65 14.09
C ASP A 164 22.24 11.58 14.12
N PRO A 165 22.63 11.01 15.28
CA PRO A 165 23.58 9.90 15.33
C PRO A 165 23.10 8.66 14.57
N LEU A 166 21.85 8.20 14.79
CA LEU A 166 21.33 7.03 14.10
C LEU A 166 21.21 7.27 12.59
N LYS A 167 20.84 8.49 12.19
CA LYS A 167 20.78 8.89 10.78
C LYS A 167 22.13 8.77 10.08
N LYS A 168 23.22 9.22 10.70
CA LYS A 168 24.59 9.07 10.16
C LYS A 168 24.99 7.61 10.00
N LEU A 169 24.59 6.76 10.94
CA LEU A 169 24.85 5.32 10.86
C LEU A 169 24.06 4.66 9.72
N ILE A 170 22.80 5.08 9.53
CA ILE A 170 21.96 4.65 8.40
C ILE A 170 22.60 5.05 7.07
N GLU A 171 23.09 6.29 6.95
CA GLU A 171 23.80 6.78 5.76
C GLU A 171 25.06 5.94 5.51
N LEU A 172 25.91 5.77 6.53
CA LEU A 172 27.12 4.96 6.44
C LEU A 172 26.85 3.51 6.00
N TYR A 173 25.82 2.87 6.54
CA TYR A 173 25.45 1.52 6.13
C TYR A 173 25.00 1.48 4.67
N ASN A 174 24.20 2.45 4.23
CA ASN A 174 23.72 2.49 2.86
C ASN A 174 24.85 2.71 1.85
N ASP A 175 25.88 3.47 2.23
CA ASP A 175 27.09 3.68 1.44
C ASP A 175 27.93 2.41 1.35
N GLU A 176 28.09 1.68 2.47
CA GLU A 176 28.84 0.42 2.51
C GLU A 176 28.13 -0.73 1.77
N PHE A 177 26.79 -0.76 1.84
CA PHE A 177 25.96 -1.80 1.22
C PHE A 177 24.96 -1.20 0.22
N PRO A 178 25.40 -0.76 -0.97
CA PRO A 178 24.55 -0.05 -1.92
C PRO A 178 23.38 -0.87 -2.47
N ARG A 179 23.46 -2.21 -2.38
CA ARG A 179 22.35 -3.14 -2.75
C ARG A 179 21.41 -3.45 -1.59
N SER A 180 21.77 -3.05 -0.37
CA SER A 180 20.94 -3.15 0.82
C SER A 180 20.46 -1.76 1.25
N ARG A 181 19.54 -1.72 2.22
CA ARG A 181 19.10 -0.48 2.84
C ARG A 181 18.96 -0.69 4.34
N ALA A 182 19.39 0.29 5.12
CA ALA A 182 19.20 0.28 6.56
C ALA A 182 17.73 0.44 6.94
N VAL A 183 16.96 1.19 6.14
CA VAL A 183 15.51 1.37 6.30
C VAL A 183 14.78 0.97 5.02
N ARG A 184 13.71 0.18 5.16
CA ARG A 184 12.82 -0.24 4.06
C ARG A 184 11.35 -0.25 4.53
N ALA A 185 10.45 0.40 3.78
CA ALA A 185 9.04 0.61 4.14
C ALA A 185 8.79 1.03 5.60
N GLY A 186 9.56 1.98 6.12
CA GLY A 186 9.43 2.41 7.51
C GLY A 186 9.97 1.40 8.53
N LEU A 187 10.82 0.46 8.12
CA LEU A 187 11.41 -0.54 8.99
C LEU A 187 12.93 -0.45 8.94
N ILE A 188 13.56 -0.29 10.08
CA ILE A 188 14.98 -0.59 10.24
C ILE A 188 15.19 -2.09 10.01
N THR A 189 15.97 -2.43 8.99
CA THR A 189 16.15 -3.80 8.55
C THR A 189 16.98 -4.61 9.54
N GLY A 190 16.68 -5.90 9.66
CA GLY A 190 17.48 -6.80 10.50
C GLY A 190 18.96 -6.86 10.09
N GLN A 191 19.26 -6.62 8.81
CA GLN A 191 20.63 -6.55 8.30
C GLN A 191 21.40 -5.36 8.88
N PHE A 192 20.79 -4.17 8.90
CA PHE A 192 21.41 -3.01 9.53
C PHE A 192 21.53 -3.18 11.04
N ILE A 193 20.49 -3.72 11.69
CA ILE A 193 20.53 -3.97 13.14
C ILE A 193 21.67 -4.91 13.50
N PHE A 194 21.85 -5.98 12.74
CA PHE A 194 22.96 -6.93 12.92
C PHE A 194 24.32 -6.28 12.62
N TRP A 195 24.41 -5.48 11.56
CA TRP A 195 25.60 -4.71 11.20
C TRP A 195 26.03 -3.78 12.32
N LEU A 196 25.08 -3.06 12.92
CA LEU A 196 25.34 -2.15 14.04
C LEU A 196 25.77 -2.93 15.28
N PHE A 197 25.05 -4.01 15.64
CA PHE A 197 25.41 -4.88 16.76
C PHE A 197 26.85 -5.40 16.69
N LYS A 198 27.34 -5.71 15.48
CA LYS A 198 28.71 -6.21 15.27
C LYS A 198 29.77 -5.12 15.39
N ARG A 199 29.42 -3.85 15.16
CA ARG A 199 30.35 -2.70 15.19
C ARG A 199 30.37 -2.03 16.56
N ASP A 200 29.20 -1.76 17.11
CA ASP A 200 29.05 -1.01 18.34
C ASP A 200 27.86 -1.55 19.14
N LYS A 201 28.20 -2.29 20.20
CA LYS A 201 27.20 -2.91 21.08
C LYS A 201 26.51 -1.91 21.98
N GLU A 202 27.13 -0.78 22.29
CA GLU A 202 26.54 0.24 23.16
C GLU A 202 25.48 1.02 22.39
N ILE A 203 25.83 1.50 21.19
CA ILE A 203 24.89 2.17 20.28
C ILE A 203 23.75 1.22 19.87
N TYR A 204 24.05 -0.05 19.60
CA TYR A 204 22.99 -1.04 19.37
C TYR A 204 21.99 -1.11 20.53
N GLN A 205 22.48 -1.12 21.78
CA GLN A 205 21.61 -1.21 22.95
C GLN A 205 20.78 0.05 23.14
N GLN A 206 21.31 1.22 22.82
CA GLN A 206 20.60 2.50 22.88
C GLN A 206 19.31 2.48 22.04
N TYR A 207 19.36 1.95 20.80
CA TYR A 207 18.23 2.03 19.87
C TYR A 207 17.37 0.76 19.79
N PHE A 208 17.95 -0.42 20.02
CA PHE A 208 17.33 -1.70 19.64
C PHE A 208 17.11 -2.66 20.81
N LYS A 209 17.39 -2.23 22.04
CA LYS A 209 17.19 -3.01 23.25
C LYS A 209 16.39 -2.19 24.25
N LYS A 210 15.06 -2.20 24.06
CA LYS A 210 14.06 -1.83 25.06
C LYS A 210 13.14 -3.03 25.26
#